data_AF-A3TK16-F1
#
_entry.id   AF-A3TK16-F1
#
_cell.length_a   1.000
_cell.length_b   1.000
_cell.length_c   1.000
_cell.angle_alpha   90.00
_cell.angle_beta   90.00
_cell.angle_gamma   90.00
#
_symmetry.space_group_name_H-M   'P 1'
#
loop_
_entity.id
_entity.type
_entity.pdbx_description
1 polymer ?
#
loop_
_entity_poly.entity_id
_entity_poly.type
_entity_poly.pdbx_seq_one_letter_code
_entity_poly.pdbx_strand_id
1 'polypeptide(L)'
;MEEGKDNMGIERPSVNITPAERIARIVVGAAAVLAAVLLLQDAGSGLAVILKALLGLAGLDLVVTGATGHCPLYKKLGHVPASLKGRPS
;
A
#
# COMPACT_ATOMS: atom_id res chain seq x y z
N MET A 1 19.79 -38.39 -25.09
CA MET A 1 20.84 -38.20 -24.06
C MET A 1 21.67 -37.07 -24.63
N GLU A 2 21.54 -35.80 -24.24
CA GLU A 2 21.61 -35.16 -22.91
C GLU A 2 20.56 -34.02 -22.85
N GLU A 3 19.61 -34.00 -21.91
CA GLU A 3 19.72 -33.48 -20.52
C GLU A 3 20.06 -31.98 -20.45
N GLY A 4 19.09 -31.19 -20.00
CA GLY A 4 19.32 -30.01 -19.17
C GLY A 4 19.73 -28.71 -19.84
N LYS A 5 18.75 -27.93 -20.32
CA LYS A 5 18.92 -26.47 -20.46
C LYS A 5 17.81 -25.74 -19.71
N ASP A 6 18.03 -25.65 -18.40
CA ASP A 6 17.60 -24.55 -17.51
C ASP A 6 16.34 -23.79 -17.95
N ASN A 7 15.19 -24.42 -17.68
CA ASN A 7 14.00 -23.69 -17.28
C ASN A 7 14.30 -22.98 -15.96
N MET A 8 15.08 -21.90 -16.01
CA MET A 8 15.22 -20.98 -14.90
C MET A 8 13.88 -20.26 -14.78
N GLY A 9 12.93 -20.94 -14.12
CA GLY A 9 11.64 -20.43 -13.70
C GLY A 9 11.89 -19.29 -12.72
N ILE A 10 12.19 -18.11 -13.27
CA ILE A 10 12.13 -16.87 -12.53
C ILE A 10 10.64 -16.63 -12.33
N GLU A 11 10.10 -17.21 -11.25
CA GLU A 11 8.81 -16.82 -10.72
C GLU A 11 8.92 -15.32 -10.42
N ARG A 12 8.41 -14.50 -11.34
CA ARG A 12 8.38 -13.06 -11.17
C ARG A 12 7.40 -12.82 -10.03
N PRO A 13 7.84 -12.28 -8.88
CA PRO A 13 6.92 -12.01 -7.81
C PRO A 13 5.81 -11.12 -8.36
N SER A 14 4.56 -11.52 -8.13
CA SER A 14 3.37 -10.82 -8.62
C SER A 14 3.23 -9.40 -8.05
N VAL A 15 4.07 -9.06 -7.07
CA VAL A 15 4.09 -7.79 -6.35
C VAL A 15 5.54 -7.31 -6.24
N ASN A 16 5.87 -6.19 -6.89
CA ASN A 16 7.18 -5.53 -6.81
C ASN A 16 7.22 -4.48 -5.68
N ILE A 17 6.59 -4.77 -4.54
CA ILE A 17 6.73 -3.98 -3.31
C ILE A 17 7.48 -4.86 -2.32
N THR A 18 8.63 -4.38 -1.86
CA THR A 18 9.41 -5.11 -0.86
C THR A 18 8.63 -5.18 0.46
N PRO A 19 8.75 -6.26 1.24
CA PRO A 19 8.14 -6.34 2.58
C PRO A 19 8.52 -5.15 3.46
N ALA A 20 9.73 -4.63 3.29
CA ALA A 20 10.21 -3.44 3.98
C ALA A 20 9.42 -2.18 3.62
N GLU A 21 9.17 -1.94 2.33
CA GLU A 21 8.37 -0.78 1.89
C GLU A 21 6.92 -0.88 2.40
N ARG A 22 6.36 -2.10 2.42
CA ARG A 22 5.04 -2.35 3.00
C ARG A 22 4.98 -1.98 4.49
N ILE A 23 5.93 -2.46 5.27
CA ILE A 23 6.01 -2.21 6.71
C ILE A 23 6.24 -0.73 6.98
N ALA A 24 7.13 -0.08 6.23
CA ALA A 24 7.41 1.34 6.36
C ALA A 24 6.14 2.18 6.17
N ARG A 25 5.33 1.89 5.13
CA ARG A 25 4.05 2.58 4.90
C ARG A 25 3.08 2.40 6.07
N ILE A 26 2.93 1.18 6.59
CA ILE A 26 2.03 0.91 7.72
C ILE A 26 2.50 1.65 8.98
N VAL A 27 3.78 1.58 9.30
CA VAL A 27 4.33 2.20 10.52
C VAL A 27 4.25 3.72 10.46
N VAL A 28 4.68 4.31 9.34
CA VAL A 28 4.63 5.78 9.15
C VAL A 28 3.18 6.26 9.11
N GLY A 29 2.29 5.53 8.43
CA GLY A 29 0.87 5.88 8.35
C GLY A 29 0.18 5.82 9.71
N ALA A 30 0.44 4.76 10.49
CA ALA A 30 -0.08 4.63 11.84
C ALA A 30 0.43 5.75 12.76
N ALA A 31 1.72 6.08 12.66
CA ALA A 31 2.30 7.21 13.40
C ALA A 31 1.63 8.54 13.03
N ALA A 32 1.35 8.79 11.75
CA ALA A 32 0.66 10.00 11.29
C ALA A 32 -0.79 10.08 11.81
N VAL A 33 -1.52 8.95 11.82
CA VAL A 33 -2.88 8.88 12.39
C VAL A 33 -2.84 9.18 13.89
N LEU A 34 -1.94 8.55 14.64
CA LEU A 34 -1.79 8.78 16.07
C LEU A 34 -1.43 10.24 16.37
N ALA A 35 -0.49 10.81 15.61
CA ALA A 35 -0.12 12.21 15.75
C ALA A 35 -1.32 13.14 15.47
N ALA A 36 -2.11 12.88 14.42
CA ALA A 36 -3.32 13.65 14.14
C ALA A 36 -4.33 13.61 15.29
N VAL A 37 -4.61 12.42 15.85
CA VAL A 37 -5.53 12.24 16.98
C VAL A 37 -5.07 13.01 18.22
N LEU A 38 -3.76 12.93 18.54
CA LEU A 38 -3.17 13.65 19.66
C LEU A 38 -3.21 15.17 19.44
N LEU A 39 -2.87 15.63 18.24
CA LEU A 39 -2.90 17.04 17.89
C LEU A 39 -4.32 17.61 17.89
N LEU A 40 -5.35 16.80 17.61
CA LEU A 40 -6.75 17.22 17.67
C LEU A 40 -7.24 17.55 19.08
N GLN A 41 -6.58 17.06 20.13
CA GLN A 41 -6.95 17.36 21.52
C GLN A 41 -6.69 18.83 21.88
N ASP A 42 -5.82 19.50 21.13
CA ASP A 42 -5.48 20.90 21.35
C ASP A 42 -6.33 21.83 20.46
N ALA A 43 -6.98 22.80 21.11
CA ALA A 43 -7.82 23.80 20.46
C ALA A 43 -6.96 24.84 19.72
N GLY A 44 -6.82 24.66 18.41
CA GLY A 44 -6.13 25.58 17.51
C GLY A 44 -7.07 26.37 16.60
N SER A 45 -6.49 27.14 15.69
CA SER A 45 -7.25 27.79 14.61
C SER A 45 -7.96 26.78 13.70
N GLY A 46 -9.01 27.22 12.99
CA GLY A 46 -9.72 26.35 12.03
C GLY A 46 -8.80 25.74 10.96
N LEU A 47 -7.80 26.51 10.49
CA LEU A 47 -6.78 25.99 9.57
C LEU A 47 -5.96 24.84 10.19
N ALA A 48 -5.61 24.95 11.47
CA ALA A 48 -4.88 23.89 12.17
C ALA A 48 -5.71 22.61 12.26
N VAL A 49 -7.02 22.72 12.52
CA VAL A 49 -7.94 21.57 12.52
C VAL A 49 -7.94 20.87 11.16
N ILE A 50 -8.03 21.64 10.06
CA ILE A 50 -8.01 21.10 8.69
C ILE A 50 -6.70 20.35 8.42
N LEU A 51 -5.55 20.95 8.74
CA LEU A 51 -4.24 20.32 8.51
C LEU A 51 -4.08 19.03 9.30
N LYS A 52 -4.49 19.01 10.58
CA LYS A 52 -4.45 17.80 11.41
C LYS A 52 -5.37 16.70 10.85
N ALA A 53 -6.56 17.06 10.37
CA ALA A 53 -7.47 16.09 9.74
C ALA A 53 -6.88 15.52 8.44
N LEU A 54 -6.30 16.36 7.58
CA LEU A 54 -5.62 15.93 6.36
C LEU A 54 -4.43 15.01 6.67
N LEU A 55 -3.65 15.30 7.71
CA LEU A 55 -2.57 14.44 8.19
C LEU A 55 -3.09 13.05 8.58
N GLY A 56 -4.21 12.99 9.31
CA GLY A 56 -4.86 11.73 9.69
C GLY A 56 -5.34 10.94 8.47
N LEU A 57 -5.97 11.61 7.50
CA LEU A 57 -6.42 10.98 6.26
C LEU A 57 -5.25 10.46 5.41
N ALA A 58 -4.17 11.23 5.30
CA ALA A 58 -2.95 10.82 4.60
C ALA A 58 -2.28 9.61 5.28
N GLY A 59 -2.24 9.62 6.63
CA GLY A 59 -1.74 8.47 7.39
C GLY A 59 -2.58 7.22 7.17
N LEU A 60 -3.91 7.35 7.19
CA LEU A 60 -4.83 6.25 6.93
C LEU A 60 -4.67 5.68 5.52
N ASP A 61 -4.55 6.53 4.50
CA ASP A 61 -4.28 6.11 3.12
C ASP A 61 -3.00 5.27 3.03
N LEU A 62 -1.94 5.70 3.72
CA LEU A 62 -0.66 5.00 3.73
C LEU A 62 -0.74 3.63 4.43
N VAL A 63 -1.46 3.54 5.55
CA VAL A 63 -1.73 2.24 6.23
C VAL A 63 -2.51 1.32 5.32
N VAL A 64 -3.58 1.81 4.71
CA VAL A 64 -4.45 1.02 3.84
C VAL A 64 -3.67 0.52 2.61
N THR A 65 -2.90 1.40 1.97
CA THR A 65 -2.06 1.06 0.80
C THR A 65 -0.94 0.08 1.16
N GLY A 66 -0.31 0.22 2.33
CA GLY A 66 0.65 -0.75 2.83
C GLY A 66 0.00 -2.09 3.17
N ALA A 67 -1.12 -2.10 3.88
CA ALA A 67 -1.80 -3.33 4.30
C ALA A 67 -2.24 -4.19 3.13
N THR A 68 -2.70 -3.59 2.03
CA THR A 68 -3.24 -4.35 0.89
C THR A 68 -2.21 -4.81 -0.13
N GLY A 69 -0.98 -4.27 -0.13
CA GLY A 69 0.11 -4.65 -1.06
C GLY A 69 -0.14 -4.31 -2.54
N HIS A 70 -1.39 -4.05 -2.91
CA HIS A 70 -1.87 -3.39 -4.11
C HIS A 70 -2.95 -2.38 -3.68
N CYS A 71 -3.05 -1.24 -4.35
CA CYS A 71 -4.03 -0.22 -4.02
C CYS A 71 -5.45 -0.85 -3.94
N PRO A 72 -6.16 -0.79 -2.80
CA PRO A 72 -7.41 -1.54 -2.55
C PRO A 72 -8.52 -1.21 -3.55
N LEU A 73 -8.44 -0.03 -4.17
CA LEU A 73 -9.32 0.42 -5.23
C LEU A 73 -9.30 -0.55 -6.42
N TYR A 74 -8.12 -1.05 -6.82
CA TYR A 74 -8.01 -1.99 -7.95
C TYR A 74 -8.60 -3.37 -7.64
N LYS A 75 -8.46 -3.84 -6.39
CA LYS A 75 -9.05 -5.12 -5.96
C LYS A 75 -10.57 -5.03 -5.88
N LYS A 76 -11.13 -3.89 -5.43
CA LYS A 76 -12.57 -3.66 -5.40
C LYS A 76 -13.19 -3.40 -6.78
N LEU A 77 -12.42 -2.87 -7.73
CA LEU A 77 -12.90 -2.59 -9.08
C LEU A 77 -12.95 -3.84 -9.99
N GLY A 78 -12.47 -4.99 -9.52
CA GLY A 78 -12.42 -6.22 -10.32
C GLY A 78 -11.56 -6.09 -11.58
N HIS A 79 -10.67 -5.10 -11.63
CA HIS A 79 -9.89 -4.79 -12.82
C HIS A 79 -8.71 -5.77 -12.93
N VAL A 80 -8.89 -6.79 -13.77
CA VAL A 80 -7.77 -7.61 -14.24
C VAL A 80 -7.06 -6.81 -15.34
N PRO A 81 -5.81 -6.37 -15.15
CA PRO A 81 -5.07 -5.66 -16.18
C PRO A 81 -4.92 -6.54 -17.42
N ALA A 82 -4.95 -5.92 -18.61
CA ALA A 82 -4.89 -6.63 -19.89
C ALA A 82 -3.68 -7.58 -20.00
N SER A 83 -2.57 -7.25 -19.33
CA SER A 83 -1.36 -8.08 -19.25
C SER A 83 -1.52 -9.43 -18.52
N LEU A 84 -2.62 -9.60 -17.77
CA LEU A 84 -2.98 -10.85 -17.07
C LEU A 84 -4.15 -11.59 -17.73
N LYS A 85 -4.78 -10.99 -18.74
CA LYS A 85 -5.94 -11.58 -19.43
C LYS A 85 -5.44 -12.57 -20.49
N GLY A 86 -5.40 -13.86 -20.15
CA GLY A 86 -5.12 -14.93 -21.10
C GLY A 86 -3.92 -15.84 -20.80
N ARG A 87 -3.34 -15.78 -19.59
CA ARG A 87 -2.40 -16.85 -19.18
C ARG A 87 -3.20 -18.07 -18.69
N PRO A 88 -3.08 -19.25 -19.33
CA PRO A 88 -3.62 -20.48 -18.78
C PRO A 88 -2.90 -20.83 -17.46
N SER A 89 -3.65 -21.47 -16.56
CA SER A 89 -3.23 -21.88 -15.22
C SER A 89 -2.19 -22.99 -15.25
#